data_AF-A0A429ZQ55-F1
#
_entry.id   AF-A0A429ZQ55-F1
#
_cell.length_a   1.000
_cell.length_b   1.000
_cell.length_c   1.000
_cell.angle_alpha   90.00
_cell.angle_beta   90.00
_cell.angle_gamma   90.00
#
_symmetry.space_group_name_H-M   'P 1'
#
loop_
_entity.id
_entity.type
_entity.pdbx_description
1 polymer ?
#
loop_
_entity_poly.entity_id
_entity_poly.type
_entity_poly.pdbx_seq_one_letter_code
_entity_poly.pdbx_strand_id
1 'polypeptide(L)'
;MKKCSNCGKEIKDHVRFCNFCGQEQQDTVTEIVEETIISHDDTPSTQGEDIRHTNQSNQHQQFHQQTQNNQQQPYNQGPIINQQAVNQFTNRSKNYFSYINKNIKQPIIGKANQDGYFGLINYALICVFTGLAISHAIGKVIGITGYSESSFPMFLQITLLLLCSQLVNVVTVYLLSGKIFNNNMSFMDTFDRMYAPIGLAIYVSFAALLLSFISAIGIGLLFFICLILTFFLTSVTYVANLWVTNNQSPKRNTFYWTIGAIIFGGVMQLLVSIVLSDILGTSMMNIIQQMIDSSVSKFF
;
A
#
# COMPACT_ATOMS: atom_id res chain seq x y z
N MET A 1 -8.01 -10.82 43.21
CA MET A 1 -7.90 -10.79 41.74
C MET A 1 -7.41 -9.41 41.35
N LYS A 2 -6.35 -9.32 40.55
CA LYS A 2 -5.78 -8.04 40.09
C LYS A 2 -6.28 -7.70 38.68
N LYS A 3 -6.27 -6.42 38.30
CA LYS A 3 -6.51 -5.99 36.90
C LYS A 3 -5.19 -5.92 36.15
N CYS A 4 -5.18 -6.40 34.92
CA CYS A 4 -3.99 -6.33 34.08
C CYS A 4 -3.61 -4.89 33.76
N SER A 5 -2.37 -4.51 34.04
CA SER A 5 -1.84 -3.15 33.85
C SER A 5 -1.97 -2.62 32.41
N ASN A 6 -1.95 -3.49 31.41
CA ASN A 6 -2.03 -3.13 29.99
C ASN A 6 -3.47 -3.17 29.46
N CYS A 7 -4.21 -4.27 29.66
CA CYS A 7 -5.52 -4.47 29.04
C CYS A 7 -6.74 -4.32 29.96
N GLY A 8 -6.57 -3.92 31.24
CA GLY A 8 -7.64 -3.65 32.20
C GLY A 8 -8.49 -4.84 32.67
N LYS A 9 -8.37 -6.00 32.01
CA LYS A 9 -9.11 -7.23 32.35
C LYS A 9 -8.67 -7.81 33.68
N GLU A 10 -9.61 -8.41 34.39
CA GLU A 10 -9.38 -9.09 35.67
C GLU A 10 -8.68 -10.43 35.45
N ILE A 11 -7.67 -10.68 36.27
CA ILE A 11 -6.80 -11.86 36.24
C ILE A 11 -6.60 -12.38 37.67
N LYS A 12 -6.22 -13.66 37.80
CA LYS A 12 -5.89 -14.24 39.11
C LYS A 12 -4.68 -13.52 39.72
N ASP A 13 -4.60 -13.51 41.04
CA ASP A 13 -3.42 -13.01 41.75
C ASP A 13 -2.24 -13.96 41.53
N HIS A 14 -1.01 -13.46 41.67
CA HIS A 14 0.24 -14.21 41.45
C HIS A 14 0.42 -14.83 40.05
N VAL A 15 -0.33 -14.38 39.02
CA VAL A 15 -0.02 -14.73 37.63
C VAL A 15 1.04 -13.78 37.06
N ARG A 16 2.17 -14.36 36.69
CA ARG A 16 3.32 -13.63 36.12
C ARG A 16 3.02 -13.03 34.74
N PHE A 17 2.06 -13.56 33.99
CA PHE A 17 1.66 -13.06 32.67
C PHE A 17 0.13 -12.99 32.55
N CYS A 18 -0.38 -11.94 31.89
CA CYS A 18 -1.80 -11.81 31.60
C CYS A 18 -2.23 -12.79 30.49
N ASN A 19 -3.15 -13.72 30.82
CA ASN A 19 -3.69 -14.71 29.90
C ASN A 19 -4.53 -14.14 28.74
N PHE A 20 -4.80 -12.83 28.73
CA PHE A 20 -5.57 -12.16 27.66
C PHE A 20 -4.72 -11.30 26.71
N CYS A 21 -3.51 -10.88 27.10
CA CYS A 21 -2.66 -10.00 26.27
C CYS A 21 -1.15 -10.32 26.33
N GLY A 22 -0.72 -11.31 27.11
CA GLY A 22 0.68 -11.73 27.23
C GLY A 22 1.57 -10.82 28.08
N GLN A 23 1.09 -9.66 28.53
CA GLN A 23 1.87 -8.71 29.33
C GLN A 23 2.37 -9.33 30.64
N GLU A 24 3.67 -9.24 30.90
CA GLU A 24 4.25 -9.61 32.21
C GLU A 24 3.70 -8.70 33.32
N GLN A 25 3.40 -9.28 34.47
CA GLN A 25 2.85 -8.59 35.63
C GLN A 25 3.82 -8.75 36.78
N GLN A 26 4.31 -7.63 37.32
CA GLN A 26 5.07 -7.65 38.57
C GLN A 26 4.14 -8.09 39.71
N ASP A 27 4.68 -8.89 40.63
CA ASP A 27 3.97 -9.37 41.82
C ASP A 27 4.44 -8.59 43.04
N THR A 28 3.71 -7.52 43.37
CA THR A 28 3.89 -6.79 44.62
C THR A 28 3.34 -7.64 45.77
N VAL A 29 4.22 -8.25 46.55
CA VAL A 29 3.84 -8.86 47.84
C VAL A 29 3.78 -7.75 48.87
N THR A 30 2.56 -7.32 49.21
CA THR A 30 2.33 -6.40 50.34
C THR A 30 2.25 -7.23 51.62
N GLU A 31 3.36 -7.28 52.37
CA GLU A 31 3.36 -7.78 53.74
C GLU A 31 2.64 -6.76 54.64
N ILE A 32 1.80 -7.25 55.55
CA ILE A 32 0.92 -6.41 56.38
C ILE A 32 1.58 -6.20 57.74
N VAL A 33 1.83 -4.94 58.10
CA VAL A 33 2.13 -4.51 59.47
C VAL A 33 1.19 -3.35 59.81
N GLU A 34 0.66 -3.37 61.03
CA GLU A 34 -0.48 -2.59 61.49
C GLU A 34 -0.08 -1.61 62.60
N GLU A 35 -0.67 -0.39 62.57
CA GLU A 35 -0.46 0.74 63.51
C GLU A 35 1.00 1.30 63.60
N THR A 36 1.25 2.59 63.83
CA THR A 36 0.61 3.53 64.77
C THR A 36 0.64 4.99 64.26
N ILE A 37 -0.14 5.87 64.90
CA ILE A 37 -0.41 7.28 64.56
C ILE A 37 0.67 8.24 65.11
N ILE A 38 1.03 9.32 64.38
CA ILE A 38 1.17 10.75 64.83
C ILE A 38 1.96 11.61 63.79
N SER A 39 1.60 12.90 63.68
CA SER A 39 2.08 13.89 62.70
C SER A 39 3.31 14.70 63.16
N HIS A 40 4.12 15.23 62.22
CA HIS A 40 4.52 16.65 62.12
C HIS A 40 5.26 17.01 60.80
N ASP A 41 5.57 18.30 60.65
CA ASP A 41 5.95 19.05 59.43
C ASP A 41 7.41 18.93 58.92
N ASP A 42 7.60 19.61 57.77
CA ASP A 42 8.77 20.39 57.32
C ASP A 42 10.00 19.77 56.61
N THR A 43 10.19 20.29 55.39
CA THR A 43 11.44 20.49 54.61
C THR A 43 12.36 21.57 55.22
N PRO A 44 13.58 21.88 54.70
CA PRO A 44 14.39 21.27 53.60
C PRO A 44 15.93 21.12 53.94
N SER A 45 16.74 20.83 52.91
CA SER A 45 18.21 21.12 52.81
C SER A 45 19.18 20.10 53.48
N THR A 46 20.46 19.92 53.10
CA THR A 46 21.33 20.51 52.04
C THR A 46 22.50 19.56 51.68
N GLN A 47 23.10 19.72 50.48
CA GLN A 47 24.52 19.52 50.07
C GLN A 47 25.41 18.37 50.64
N GLY A 48 26.18 17.69 49.76
CA GLY A 48 27.36 16.88 50.13
C GLY A 48 28.02 16.10 48.97
N GLU A 49 29.33 16.33 48.78
CA GLU A 49 30.33 15.77 47.83
C GLU A 49 30.18 14.27 47.43
N ASP A 50 30.29 13.88 46.15
CA ASP A 50 31.50 13.72 45.28
C ASP A 50 32.43 12.53 45.65
N ILE A 51 32.54 11.54 44.74
CA ILE A 51 33.78 10.81 44.39
C ILE A 51 33.55 9.93 43.13
N ARG A 52 34.65 9.57 42.44
CA ARG A 52 34.70 9.05 41.06
C ARG A 52 34.53 7.52 40.91
N HIS A 53 34.18 7.13 39.67
CA HIS A 53 34.46 5.89 38.93
C HIS A 53 35.17 4.70 39.64
N THR A 54 34.77 3.46 39.33
CA THR A 54 35.47 2.60 38.34
C THR A 54 34.79 1.25 38.06
N ASN A 55 34.76 0.91 36.77
CA ASN A 55 34.62 -0.38 36.08
C ASN A 55 34.64 -1.72 36.87
N GLN A 56 33.61 -2.54 36.59
CA GLN A 56 33.72 -3.83 35.87
C GLN A 56 34.66 -4.93 36.41
N SER A 57 34.08 -6.06 36.84
CA SER A 57 34.72 -7.37 36.82
C SER A 57 33.73 -8.49 36.48
N ASN A 58 34.14 -9.38 35.57
CA ASN A 58 33.42 -10.59 35.15
C ASN A 58 34.16 -11.83 35.70
N GLN A 59 33.66 -13.04 35.39
CA GLN A 59 34.21 -14.38 35.74
C GLN A 59 33.91 -14.82 37.19
N HIS A 60 33.80 -16.12 37.54
CA HIS A 60 33.88 -17.40 36.80
C HIS A 60 32.53 -18.18 36.99
N GLN A 61 32.08 -19.14 36.16
CA GLN A 61 32.54 -20.55 36.02
C GLN A 61 32.84 -21.24 37.39
N GLN A 62 32.50 -22.50 37.67
CA GLN A 62 31.82 -23.60 36.95
C GLN A 62 31.11 -24.48 38.05
N PHE A 63 30.53 -25.67 37.91
CA PHE A 63 30.36 -26.72 36.88
C PHE A 63 29.13 -27.58 37.30
N HIS A 64 28.39 -28.23 36.38
CA HIS A 64 27.92 -29.63 36.57
C HIS A 64 27.18 -30.20 35.32
N GLN A 65 27.74 -31.25 34.73
CA GLN A 65 27.00 -32.30 34.02
C GLN A 65 26.45 -33.30 35.07
N GLN A 66 25.47 -34.19 34.81
CA GLN A 66 24.93 -34.76 33.56
C GLN A 66 23.40 -34.99 33.73
N THR A 67 22.59 -35.24 32.69
CA THR A 67 22.37 -36.60 32.16
C THR A 67 21.64 -36.52 30.81
N GLN A 68 22.05 -37.34 29.83
CA GLN A 68 21.33 -37.52 28.58
C GLN A 68 20.10 -38.43 28.77
N ASN A 69 19.00 -38.10 28.11
CA ASN A 69 18.08 -39.12 27.61
C ASN A 69 17.74 -38.80 26.15
N ASN A 70 17.83 -39.80 25.28
CA ASN A 70 17.95 -39.61 23.83
C ASN A 70 16.79 -40.29 23.10
N GLN A 71 15.73 -39.54 22.82
CA GLN A 71 14.58 -40.01 22.03
C GLN A 71 14.43 -39.21 20.74
N GLN A 72 15.18 -39.67 19.73
CA GLN A 72 14.80 -39.75 18.32
C GLN A 72 13.93 -38.61 17.76
N GLN A 73 14.57 -37.66 17.08
CA GLN A 73 13.88 -36.67 16.24
C GLN A 73 13.20 -37.35 15.04
N PRO A 74 11.90 -37.14 14.81
CA PRO A 74 11.32 -37.28 13.48
C PRO A 74 11.82 -36.11 12.62
N TYR A 75 12.65 -36.38 11.62
CA TYR A 75 13.01 -35.37 10.62
C TYR A 75 11.78 -35.05 9.78
N ASN A 76 11.08 -33.97 10.13
CA ASN A 76 9.96 -33.45 9.35
C ASN A 76 10.01 -31.92 9.31
N GLN A 77 10.99 -31.39 8.56
CA GLN A 77 11.12 -29.97 8.27
C GLN A 77 10.06 -29.51 7.25
N GLY A 78 8.78 -29.65 7.62
CA GLY A 78 7.77 -28.75 7.08
C GLY A 78 8.13 -27.30 7.48
N PRO A 79 7.88 -26.30 6.63
CA PRO A 79 8.20 -24.91 6.96
C PRO A 79 7.46 -24.51 8.24
N ILE A 80 8.18 -23.88 9.18
CA ILE A 80 7.57 -23.32 10.40
C ILE A 80 6.75 -22.10 9.99
N ILE A 81 5.51 -22.34 9.57
CA ILE A 81 4.55 -21.30 9.22
C ILE A 81 4.25 -20.52 10.51
N ASN A 82 4.85 -19.34 10.63
CA ASN A 82 4.60 -18.44 11.74
C ASN A 82 3.12 -18.01 11.72
N GLN A 83 2.32 -18.65 12.57
CA GLN A 83 0.87 -18.42 12.65
C GLN A 83 0.53 -16.97 13.00
N GLN A 84 1.39 -16.26 13.74
CA GLN A 84 1.20 -14.83 14.03
C GLN A 84 1.35 -14.00 12.76
N ALA A 85 2.36 -14.28 11.92
CA ALA A 85 2.56 -13.61 10.64
C ALA A 85 1.41 -13.89 9.66
N VAL A 86 0.94 -15.15 9.59
CA VAL A 86 -0.25 -15.51 8.77
C VAL A 86 -1.50 -14.78 9.26
N ASN A 87 -1.78 -14.79 10.57
CA ASN A 87 -2.94 -14.11 11.13
C ASN A 87 -2.87 -12.58 10.93
N GLN A 88 -1.68 -11.97 11.06
CA GLN A 88 -1.47 -10.55 10.75
C GLN A 88 -1.72 -10.25 9.26
N PHE A 89 -1.21 -11.09 8.35
CA PHE A 89 -1.47 -10.95 6.91
C PHE A 89 -2.96 -11.10 6.59
N THR A 90 -3.61 -12.17 7.05
CA THR A 90 -5.05 -12.41 6.88
C THR A 90 -5.89 -11.25 7.39
N ASN A 91 -5.56 -10.66 8.54
CA ASN A 91 -6.27 -9.51 9.08
C ASN A 91 -6.04 -8.25 8.24
N ARG A 92 -4.81 -7.98 7.78
CA ARG A 92 -4.52 -6.86 6.86
C ARG A 92 -5.27 -6.99 5.53
N SER A 93 -5.29 -8.19 4.93
CA SER A 93 -6.04 -8.44 3.69
C SER A 93 -7.55 -8.30 3.87
N LYS A 94 -8.12 -8.80 4.98
CA LYS A 94 -9.54 -8.62 5.30
C LYS A 94 -9.90 -7.15 5.49
N ASN A 95 -9.06 -6.39 6.21
CA ASN A 95 -9.25 -4.95 6.39
C ASN A 95 -9.21 -4.22 5.05
N TYR A 96 -8.25 -4.53 4.18
CA TYR A 96 -8.14 -3.93 2.85
C TYR A 96 -9.36 -4.19 1.95
N PHE A 97 -9.83 -5.43 1.84
CA PHE A 97 -11.04 -5.72 1.06
C PHE A 97 -12.32 -5.16 1.70
N SER A 98 -12.39 -5.07 3.03
CA SER A 98 -13.48 -4.36 3.72
C SER A 98 -13.48 -2.87 3.39
N TYR A 99 -12.30 -2.24 3.39
CA TYR A 99 -12.09 -0.84 3.00
C TYR A 99 -12.48 -0.59 1.53
N ILE A 100 -12.07 -1.44 0.58
CA ILE A 100 -12.48 -1.32 -0.83
C ILE A 100 -14.02 -1.38 -0.93
N ASN A 101 -14.65 -2.40 -0.34
CA ASN A 101 -16.09 -2.59 -0.41
C ASN A 101 -16.89 -1.46 0.28
N LYS A 102 -16.32 -0.82 1.30
CA LYS A 102 -16.86 0.40 1.91
C LYS A 102 -16.79 1.58 0.94
N ASN A 103 -15.62 1.85 0.33
CA ASN A 103 -15.43 2.96 -0.60
C ASN A 103 -16.28 2.81 -1.90
N ILE A 104 -16.51 1.58 -2.37
CA ILE A 104 -17.42 1.34 -3.52
C ILE A 104 -18.86 1.74 -3.21
N LYS A 105 -19.34 1.47 -1.98
CA LYS A 105 -20.69 1.83 -1.54
C LYS A 105 -20.84 3.31 -1.16
N GLN A 106 -19.77 3.90 -0.61
CA GLN A 106 -19.72 5.27 -0.11
C GLN A 106 -18.33 5.88 -0.39
N PRO A 107 -18.08 6.41 -1.61
CA PRO A 107 -16.77 6.93 -1.98
C PRO A 107 -16.48 8.24 -1.24
N ILE A 108 -15.37 8.27 -0.50
CA ILE A 108 -14.91 9.46 0.23
C ILE A 108 -14.10 10.33 -0.73
N ILE A 109 -14.71 11.39 -1.25
CA ILE A 109 -14.06 12.37 -2.15
C ILE A 109 -13.68 13.62 -1.34
N GLY A 110 -12.50 14.19 -1.61
CA GLY A 110 -12.14 15.52 -1.12
C GLY A 110 -11.60 15.61 0.32
N LYS A 111 -11.58 14.50 1.06
CA LYS A 111 -11.03 14.40 2.43
C LYS A 111 -9.83 13.46 2.43
N ALA A 112 -8.87 13.70 3.32
CA ALA A 112 -7.84 12.71 3.63
C ALA A 112 -8.51 11.46 4.26
N ASN A 113 -8.00 10.28 3.96
CA ASN A 113 -8.49 9.03 4.56
C ASN A 113 -7.72 8.73 5.85
N GLN A 114 -8.32 7.95 6.76
CA GLN A 114 -7.69 7.64 8.06
C GLN A 114 -6.57 6.59 7.93
N ASP A 115 -6.67 5.72 6.92
CA ASP A 115 -5.69 4.68 6.61
C ASP A 115 -4.81 5.11 5.41
N GLY A 116 -3.98 6.15 5.62
CA GLY A 116 -3.27 6.95 4.58
C GLY A 116 -2.19 6.26 3.72
N TYR A 117 -2.41 4.99 3.37
CA TYR A 117 -1.58 4.17 2.48
C TYR A 117 -2.41 3.26 1.56
N PHE A 118 -3.72 3.11 1.78
CA PHE A 118 -4.55 2.23 0.94
C PHE A 118 -4.76 2.79 -0.48
N GLY A 119 -4.75 4.10 -0.68
CA GLY A 119 -4.76 4.69 -2.02
C GLY A 119 -3.49 4.38 -2.81
N LEU A 120 -2.31 4.36 -2.17
CA LEU A 120 -1.07 3.93 -2.82
C LEU A 120 -1.15 2.47 -3.27
N ILE A 121 -1.78 1.60 -2.48
CA ILE A 121 -2.02 0.19 -2.84
C ILE A 121 -3.04 0.09 -3.99
N ASN A 122 -4.14 0.86 -3.96
CA ASN A 122 -5.12 0.91 -5.05
C ASN A 122 -4.48 1.34 -6.37
N TYR A 123 -3.66 2.40 -6.35
CA TYR A 123 -2.86 2.89 -7.48
C TYR A 123 -1.94 1.81 -8.04
N ALA A 124 -1.16 1.14 -7.18
CA ALA A 124 -0.22 0.11 -7.59
C ALA A 124 -0.95 -1.10 -8.22
N LEU A 125 -2.03 -1.59 -7.61
CA LEU A 125 -2.80 -2.71 -8.14
C LEU A 125 -3.46 -2.38 -9.48
N ILE A 126 -4.03 -1.18 -9.66
CA ILE A 126 -4.60 -0.77 -10.95
C ILE A 126 -3.51 -0.76 -12.04
N CYS A 127 -2.33 -0.16 -11.77
CA CYS A 127 -1.25 -0.11 -12.75
C CYS A 127 -0.67 -1.50 -13.08
N VAL A 128 -0.58 -2.41 -12.10
CA VAL A 128 -0.13 -3.79 -12.31
C VAL A 128 -1.17 -4.62 -13.06
N PHE A 129 -2.44 -4.60 -12.65
CA PHE A 129 -3.49 -5.38 -13.32
C PHE A 129 -3.75 -4.89 -14.75
N THR A 130 -3.85 -3.58 -14.96
CA THR A 130 -4.00 -3.00 -16.31
C THR A 130 -2.75 -3.24 -17.17
N GLY A 131 -1.54 -3.13 -16.61
CA GLY A 131 -0.30 -3.39 -17.33
C GLY A 131 -0.15 -4.84 -17.77
N LEU A 132 -0.43 -5.81 -16.88
CA LEU A 132 -0.51 -7.23 -17.22
C LEU A 132 -1.59 -7.49 -18.26
N ALA A 133 -2.78 -6.91 -18.11
CA ALA A 133 -3.92 -7.13 -19.00
C ALA A 133 -3.63 -6.69 -20.44
N ILE A 134 -3.00 -5.51 -20.60
CA ILE A 134 -2.59 -4.95 -21.90
C ILE A 134 -1.39 -5.74 -22.47
N SER A 135 -0.34 -5.97 -21.68
CA SER A 135 0.85 -6.72 -22.13
C SER A 135 0.50 -8.13 -22.62
N HIS A 136 -0.36 -8.84 -21.91
CA HIS A 136 -0.82 -10.17 -22.33
C HIS A 136 -1.70 -10.11 -23.61
N ALA A 137 -2.55 -9.08 -23.76
CA ALA A 137 -3.36 -8.91 -24.96
C ALA A 137 -2.51 -8.58 -26.20
N ILE A 138 -1.49 -7.74 -26.05
CA ILE A 138 -0.52 -7.44 -27.13
C ILE A 138 0.33 -8.68 -27.43
N GLY A 139 0.82 -9.39 -26.40
CA GLY A 139 1.57 -10.64 -26.53
C GLY A 139 0.83 -11.74 -27.29
N LYS A 140 -0.50 -11.82 -27.15
CA LYS A 140 -1.36 -12.71 -27.96
C LYS A 140 -1.34 -12.35 -29.45
N VAL A 141 -1.35 -11.07 -29.81
CA VAL A 141 -1.28 -10.62 -31.21
C VAL A 141 0.11 -10.93 -31.78
N ILE A 142 1.17 -10.58 -31.04
CA ILE A 142 2.58 -10.85 -31.36
C ILE A 142 2.84 -12.34 -31.63
N GLY A 143 2.30 -13.23 -30.79
CA GLY A 143 2.46 -14.67 -30.95
C GLY A 143 1.80 -15.25 -32.20
N ILE A 144 0.77 -14.57 -32.74
CA ILE A 144 0.13 -14.94 -34.00
C ILE A 144 0.94 -14.45 -35.21
N THR A 145 1.73 -13.38 -35.06
CA THR A 145 2.56 -12.81 -36.13
C THR A 145 3.98 -13.40 -36.18
N GLY A 146 4.34 -14.28 -35.24
CA GLY A 146 5.62 -15.01 -35.22
C GLY A 146 6.80 -14.25 -34.59
N TYR A 147 6.57 -13.07 -33.99
CA TYR A 147 7.60 -12.31 -33.28
C TYR A 147 7.77 -12.87 -31.85
N SER A 148 9.01 -12.92 -31.37
CA SER A 148 9.39 -13.66 -30.16
C SER A 148 10.14 -12.85 -29.10
N GLU A 149 9.86 -11.54 -28.99
CA GLU A 149 10.19 -10.80 -27.77
C GLU A 149 9.50 -11.40 -26.54
N SER A 150 10.19 -11.35 -25.40
CA SER A 150 9.63 -11.83 -24.14
C SER A 150 8.51 -10.91 -23.65
N SER A 151 7.35 -11.48 -23.31
CA SER A 151 6.21 -10.72 -22.78
C SER A 151 6.50 -10.03 -21.44
N PHE A 152 7.52 -10.47 -20.70
CA PHE A 152 7.84 -9.95 -19.36
C PHE A 152 8.46 -8.54 -19.38
N PRO A 153 9.49 -8.24 -20.19
CA PRO A 153 9.91 -6.86 -20.51
C PRO A 153 8.75 -5.94 -20.90
N MET A 154 7.85 -6.38 -21.79
CA MET A 154 6.69 -5.58 -22.22
C MET A 154 5.74 -5.29 -21.05
N PHE A 155 5.47 -6.26 -20.17
CA PHE A 155 4.71 -6.02 -18.94
C PHE A 155 5.38 -4.95 -18.07
N LEU A 156 6.69 -5.05 -17.82
CA LEU A 156 7.41 -4.07 -17.01
C LEU A 156 7.39 -2.67 -17.62
N GLN A 157 7.61 -2.56 -18.94
CA GLN A 157 7.56 -1.27 -19.66
C GLN A 157 6.17 -0.63 -19.60
N ILE A 158 5.11 -1.40 -19.85
CA ILE A 158 3.72 -0.89 -19.83
C ILE A 158 3.31 -0.53 -18.40
N THR A 159 3.64 -1.34 -17.39
CA THR A 159 3.35 -1.00 -15.99
C THR A 159 4.15 0.22 -15.52
N LEU A 160 5.42 0.38 -15.93
CA LEU A 160 6.21 1.57 -15.65
C LEU A 160 5.62 2.83 -16.31
N LEU A 161 5.23 2.73 -17.59
CA LEU A 161 4.51 3.79 -18.30
C LEU A 161 3.23 4.18 -17.55
N LEU A 162 2.39 3.21 -17.16
CA LEU A 162 1.15 3.48 -16.43
C LEU A 162 1.40 4.15 -15.07
N LEU A 163 2.39 3.68 -14.30
CA LEU A 163 2.80 4.31 -13.04
C LEU A 163 3.22 5.77 -13.28
N CYS A 164 4.23 6.01 -14.12
CA CYS A 164 4.74 7.36 -14.38
C CYS A 164 3.67 8.30 -14.98
N SER A 165 2.85 7.79 -15.91
CA SER A 165 1.77 8.54 -16.56
C SER A 165 0.66 8.93 -15.56
N GLN A 166 0.28 8.04 -14.63
CA GLN A 166 -0.71 8.35 -13.60
C GLN A 166 -0.15 9.15 -12.41
N LEU A 167 1.17 9.07 -12.16
CA LEU A 167 1.86 9.89 -11.17
C LEU A 167 1.78 11.39 -11.54
N VAL A 168 1.78 11.74 -12.84
CA VAL A 168 1.56 13.13 -13.30
C VAL A 168 0.27 13.72 -12.75
N ASN A 169 -0.81 12.94 -12.69
CA ASN A 169 -2.10 13.40 -12.18
C ASN A 169 -2.05 13.67 -10.66
N VAL A 170 -1.34 12.84 -9.90
CA VAL A 170 -1.10 13.06 -8.45
C VAL A 170 -0.23 14.29 -8.20
N VAL A 171 0.88 14.42 -8.93
CA VAL A 171 1.78 15.57 -8.84
C VAL A 171 1.06 16.86 -9.24
N THR A 172 0.18 16.82 -10.24
CA THR A 172 -0.61 17.97 -10.66
C THR A 172 -1.59 18.41 -9.58
N VAL A 173 -2.36 17.49 -8.98
CA VAL A 173 -3.23 17.84 -7.84
C VAL A 173 -2.42 18.38 -6.66
N TYR A 174 -1.31 17.73 -6.30
CA TYR A 174 -0.44 18.16 -5.19
C TYR A 174 0.12 19.57 -5.37
N LEU A 175 0.71 19.86 -6.54
CA LEU A 175 1.29 21.17 -6.85
C LEU A 175 0.21 22.26 -6.90
N LEU A 176 -0.97 21.98 -7.44
CA LEU A 176 -2.09 22.92 -7.44
C LEU A 176 -2.60 23.18 -6.01
N SER A 177 -2.79 22.13 -5.20
CA SER A 177 -3.21 22.25 -3.80
C SER A 177 -2.27 23.14 -2.99
N GLY A 178 -0.97 22.83 -2.97
CA GLY A 178 0.01 23.58 -2.19
C GLY A 178 0.32 24.97 -2.75
N LYS A 179 0.67 25.07 -4.05
CA LYS A 179 1.21 26.31 -4.64
C LYS A 179 0.14 27.30 -5.12
N ILE A 180 -1.09 26.84 -5.39
CA ILE A 180 -2.14 27.67 -6.00
C ILE A 180 -3.36 27.86 -5.08
N PHE A 181 -3.67 26.88 -4.23
CA PHE A 181 -4.79 26.94 -3.28
C PHE A 181 -4.34 27.07 -1.80
N ASN A 182 -3.03 27.17 -1.53
CA ASN A 182 -2.41 27.25 -0.20
C ASN A 182 -2.90 26.16 0.79
N ASN A 183 -3.29 25.00 0.26
CA ASN A 183 -3.75 23.86 1.05
C ASN A 183 -2.59 22.88 1.25
N ASN A 184 -2.01 22.92 2.46
CA ASN A 184 -0.86 22.11 2.89
C ASN A 184 -1.26 20.64 3.17
N MET A 185 -1.68 19.91 2.14
CA MET A 185 -1.81 18.45 2.18
C MET A 185 -0.45 17.78 1.95
N SER A 186 -0.20 16.62 2.57
CA SER A 186 0.99 15.85 2.21
C SER A 186 0.84 15.17 0.85
N PHE A 187 1.96 14.69 0.31
CA PHE A 187 1.97 13.92 -0.92
C PHE A 187 1.20 12.60 -0.78
N MET A 188 1.27 11.95 0.39
CA MET A 188 0.51 10.72 0.66
C MET A 188 -0.99 11.00 0.84
N ASP A 189 -1.37 12.10 1.50
CA ASP A 189 -2.78 12.53 1.56
C ASP A 189 -3.36 12.74 0.16
N THR A 190 -2.55 13.29 -0.75
CA THR A 190 -2.95 13.53 -2.15
C THR A 190 -3.14 12.21 -2.90
N PHE A 191 -2.23 11.25 -2.71
CA PHE A 191 -2.37 9.89 -3.23
C PHE A 191 -3.64 9.21 -2.72
N ASP A 192 -3.87 9.23 -1.41
CA ASP A 192 -5.03 8.59 -0.79
C ASP A 192 -6.33 9.25 -1.23
N ARG A 193 -6.39 10.58 -1.21
CA ARG A 193 -7.54 11.37 -1.68
C ARG A 193 -7.88 11.14 -3.17
N MET A 194 -6.90 10.75 -4.00
CA MET A 194 -7.13 10.38 -5.40
C MET A 194 -7.43 8.90 -5.65
N TYR A 195 -6.84 7.98 -4.89
CA TYR A 195 -6.92 6.54 -5.20
C TYR A 195 -7.78 5.73 -4.22
N ALA A 196 -8.14 6.27 -3.06
CA ALA A 196 -9.09 5.65 -2.12
C ALA A 196 -10.50 5.43 -2.71
N PRO A 197 -11.19 6.43 -3.31
CA PRO A 197 -12.59 6.26 -3.71
C PRO A 197 -12.76 5.35 -4.94
N ILE A 198 -11.72 5.13 -5.75
CA ILE A 198 -11.79 4.29 -6.97
C ILE A 198 -11.64 2.79 -6.71
N GLY A 199 -12.09 2.29 -5.55
CA GLY A 199 -12.08 0.86 -5.23
C GLY A 199 -12.72 -0.03 -6.32
N LEU A 200 -13.70 0.52 -7.06
CA LEU A 200 -14.33 -0.15 -8.21
C LEU A 200 -13.34 -0.42 -9.36
N ALA A 201 -12.41 0.51 -9.64
CA ALA A 201 -11.44 0.38 -10.72
C ALA A 201 -10.45 -0.78 -10.49
N ILE A 202 -10.27 -1.22 -9.24
CA ILE A 202 -9.46 -2.40 -8.90
C ILE A 202 -10.15 -3.68 -9.39
N TYR A 203 -11.46 -3.82 -9.13
CA TYR A 203 -12.24 -4.96 -9.62
C TYR A 203 -12.40 -4.93 -11.14
N VAL A 204 -12.56 -3.74 -11.75
CA VAL A 204 -12.66 -3.61 -13.21
C VAL A 204 -11.33 -3.92 -13.91
N SER A 205 -10.18 -3.46 -13.38
CA SER A 205 -8.86 -3.79 -13.93
C SER A 205 -8.48 -5.26 -13.72
N PHE A 206 -8.85 -5.85 -12.58
CA PHE A 206 -8.73 -7.30 -12.36
C PHE A 206 -9.63 -8.11 -13.30
N ALA A 207 -10.85 -7.66 -13.58
CA ALA A 207 -11.71 -8.27 -14.58
C ALA A 207 -11.11 -8.17 -15.99
N ALA A 208 -10.54 -7.02 -16.37
CA ALA A 208 -9.82 -6.87 -17.64
C ALA A 208 -8.64 -7.85 -17.74
N LEU A 209 -7.90 -8.08 -16.65
CA LEU A 209 -6.82 -9.07 -16.59
C LEU A 209 -7.33 -10.50 -16.85
N LEU A 210 -8.39 -10.93 -16.16
CA LEU A 210 -8.99 -12.26 -16.38
C LEU A 210 -9.52 -12.41 -17.82
N LEU A 211 -10.20 -11.38 -18.35
CA LEU A 211 -10.70 -11.37 -19.72
C LEU A 211 -9.58 -11.44 -20.76
N SER A 212 -8.41 -10.84 -20.49
CA SER A 212 -7.22 -10.94 -21.36
C SER A 212 -6.77 -12.39 -21.56
N PHE A 213 -6.78 -13.21 -20.51
CA PHE A 213 -6.49 -14.65 -20.61
C PHE A 213 -7.57 -15.39 -21.41
N ILE A 214 -8.84 -15.15 -21.12
CA ILE A 214 -9.99 -15.89 -21.68
C ILE A 214 -10.31 -15.51 -23.14
N SER A 215 -9.85 -14.36 -23.63
CA SER A 215 -10.33 -13.68 -24.86
C SER A 215 -10.45 -14.53 -26.14
N ALA A 216 -11.61 -15.16 -26.33
CA ALA A 216 -12.13 -15.52 -27.65
C ALA A 216 -12.68 -14.28 -28.37
N ILE A 217 -12.93 -14.38 -29.68
CA ILE A 217 -13.32 -13.25 -30.56
C ILE A 217 -14.49 -12.42 -29.99
N GLY A 218 -15.55 -13.07 -29.49
CA GLY A 218 -16.71 -12.37 -28.90
C GLY A 218 -16.47 -11.70 -27.54
N ILE A 219 -15.38 -12.03 -26.84
CA ILE A 219 -15.07 -11.53 -25.48
C ILE A 219 -14.14 -10.30 -25.52
N GLY A 220 -13.42 -10.09 -26.63
CA GLY A 220 -12.50 -8.95 -26.78
C GLY A 220 -13.16 -7.58 -26.60
N LEU A 221 -14.42 -7.42 -27.01
CA LEU A 221 -15.18 -6.17 -26.82
C LEU A 221 -15.38 -5.86 -25.33
N LEU A 222 -15.73 -6.87 -24.51
CA LEU A 222 -15.89 -6.71 -23.06
C LEU A 222 -14.56 -6.36 -22.37
N PHE A 223 -13.44 -6.95 -22.83
CA PHE A 223 -12.09 -6.59 -22.38
C PHE A 223 -11.79 -5.10 -22.62
N PHE A 224 -12.07 -4.58 -23.82
CA PHE A 224 -11.89 -3.15 -24.12
C PHE A 224 -12.81 -2.25 -23.28
N ILE A 225 -14.07 -2.65 -23.03
CA ILE A 225 -14.96 -1.93 -22.11
C ILE A 225 -14.35 -1.85 -20.70
N CYS A 226 -13.82 -2.94 -20.15
CA CYS A 226 -13.19 -2.93 -18.83
C CYS A 226 -11.93 -2.04 -18.78
N LEU A 227 -11.09 -2.03 -19.83
CA LEU A 227 -9.97 -1.09 -19.92
C LEU A 227 -10.43 0.37 -19.94
N ILE A 228 -11.37 0.72 -20.84
CA ILE A 228 -11.91 2.09 -20.96
C ILE A 228 -12.56 2.53 -19.66
N LEU A 229 -13.34 1.67 -19.00
CA LEU A 229 -13.97 1.95 -17.71
C LEU A 229 -12.94 2.17 -16.59
N THR A 230 -11.81 1.45 -16.61
CA THR A 230 -10.71 1.67 -15.65
C THR A 230 -10.13 3.09 -15.81
N PHE A 231 -9.78 3.48 -17.04
CA PHE A 231 -9.24 4.82 -17.32
C PHE A 231 -10.26 5.94 -17.05
N PHE A 232 -11.54 5.68 -17.34
CA PHE A 232 -12.64 6.60 -17.02
C PHE A 232 -12.76 6.85 -15.51
N LEU A 233 -12.75 5.80 -14.68
CA LEU A 233 -12.85 5.93 -13.22
C LEU A 233 -11.66 6.69 -12.61
N THR A 234 -10.45 6.49 -13.12
CA THR A 234 -9.27 7.30 -12.71
C THR A 234 -9.42 8.77 -13.13
N SER A 235 -9.89 9.03 -14.36
CA SER A 235 -10.07 10.38 -14.90
C SER A 235 -11.15 11.17 -14.15
N VAL A 236 -12.31 10.56 -13.90
CA VAL A 236 -13.40 11.14 -13.08
C VAL A 236 -12.89 11.59 -11.71
N THR A 237 -12.04 10.79 -11.07
CA THR A 237 -11.55 11.09 -9.72
C THR A 237 -10.43 12.14 -9.69
N TYR A 238 -9.62 12.24 -10.74
CA TYR A 238 -8.72 13.37 -10.96
C TYR A 238 -9.52 14.68 -11.08
N VAL A 239 -10.52 14.73 -11.97
CA VAL A 239 -11.38 15.90 -12.17
C VAL A 239 -12.16 16.28 -10.90
N ALA A 240 -12.74 15.30 -10.20
CA ALA A 240 -13.46 15.53 -8.95
C ALA A 240 -12.55 16.12 -7.86
N ASN A 241 -11.29 15.70 -7.77
CA ASN A 241 -10.36 16.24 -6.78
C ASN A 241 -9.84 17.63 -7.10
N LEU A 242 -9.61 17.94 -8.39
CA LEU A 242 -9.35 19.31 -8.84
C LEU A 242 -10.52 20.24 -8.43
N TRP A 243 -11.75 19.84 -8.74
CA TRP A 243 -12.95 20.63 -8.43
C TRP A 243 -13.11 20.87 -6.92
N VAL A 244 -13.01 19.83 -6.10
CA VAL A 244 -13.22 19.96 -4.63
C VAL A 244 -12.08 20.71 -3.94
N THR A 245 -10.82 20.62 -4.40
CA THR A 245 -9.72 21.46 -3.85
C THR A 245 -9.97 22.93 -4.17
N ASN A 246 -10.30 23.22 -5.42
CA ASN A 246 -10.50 24.58 -5.91
C ASN A 246 -11.69 25.27 -5.20
N ASN A 247 -12.77 24.52 -4.94
CA ASN A 247 -13.94 25.00 -4.19
C ASN A 247 -13.66 25.37 -2.72
N GLN A 248 -12.46 25.11 -2.18
CA GLN A 248 -12.02 25.59 -0.87
C GLN A 248 -11.44 27.03 -0.92
N SER A 249 -11.23 27.59 -2.12
CA SER A 249 -10.66 28.92 -2.37
C SER A 249 -11.66 29.86 -3.07
N PRO A 250 -12.65 30.44 -2.35
CA PRO A 250 -13.78 31.17 -2.95
C PRO A 250 -13.44 32.47 -3.70
N LYS A 251 -12.16 32.87 -3.73
CA LYS A 251 -11.68 34.06 -4.48
C LYS A 251 -11.39 33.79 -5.97
N ARG A 252 -11.65 32.58 -6.47
CA ARG A 252 -11.31 32.15 -7.84
C ARG A 252 -12.46 31.39 -8.50
N ASN A 253 -12.60 31.52 -9.82
CA ASN A 253 -13.61 30.78 -10.57
C ASN A 253 -13.16 29.31 -10.74
N THR A 254 -13.95 28.40 -10.16
CA THR A 254 -13.68 26.95 -10.12
C THR A 254 -13.54 26.33 -11.52
N PHE A 255 -14.32 26.80 -12.49
CA PHE A 255 -14.42 26.20 -13.83
C PHE A 255 -13.13 26.35 -14.64
N TYR A 256 -12.67 27.59 -14.86
CA TYR A 256 -11.49 27.88 -15.66
C TYR A 256 -10.20 27.27 -15.08
N TRP A 257 -10.05 27.26 -13.75
CA TRP A 257 -8.90 26.63 -13.10
C TRP A 257 -8.93 25.10 -13.19
N THR A 258 -10.12 24.48 -13.17
CA THR A 258 -10.24 23.03 -13.39
C THR A 258 -9.92 22.66 -14.84
N ILE A 259 -10.41 23.43 -15.83
CA ILE A 259 -10.07 23.22 -17.24
C ILE A 259 -8.57 23.44 -17.49
N GLY A 260 -7.98 24.50 -16.96
CA GLY A 260 -6.54 24.75 -17.08
C GLY A 260 -5.70 23.62 -16.48
N ALA A 261 -6.11 23.04 -15.35
CA ALA A 261 -5.47 21.88 -14.74
C ALA A 261 -5.65 20.59 -15.56
N ILE A 262 -6.80 20.38 -16.20
CA ILE A 262 -7.03 19.25 -17.11
C ILE A 262 -6.13 19.36 -18.34
N ILE A 263 -6.05 20.55 -18.96
CA ILE A 263 -5.18 20.80 -20.13
C ILE A 263 -3.70 20.63 -19.74
N PHE A 264 -3.25 21.23 -18.63
CA PHE A 264 -1.88 21.10 -18.14
C PHE A 264 -1.52 19.65 -17.82
N GLY A 265 -2.38 18.94 -17.07
CA GLY A 265 -2.19 17.53 -16.76
C GLY A 265 -2.13 16.65 -18.01
N GLY A 266 -3.03 16.87 -18.97
CA GLY A 266 -3.04 16.16 -20.25
C GLY A 266 -1.78 16.40 -21.09
N VAL A 267 -1.28 17.65 -21.16
CA VAL A 267 -0.02 17.97 -21.84
C VAL A 267 1.18 17.32 -21.14
N MET A 268 1.25 17.38 -19.80
CA MET A 268 2.32 16.72 -19.05
C MET A 268 2.26 15.19 -19.16
N GLN A 269 1.07 14.61 -19.17
CA GLN A 269 0.86 13.17 -19.34
C GLN A 269 1.21 12.72 -20.77
N LEU A 270 0.94 13.56 -21.78
CA LEU A 270 1.39 13.35 -23.17
C LEU A 270 2.92 13.44 -23.29
N LEU A 271 3.57 14.43 -22.67
CA LEU A 271 5.04 14.56 -22.68
C LEU A 271 5.73 13.36 -22.01
N VAL A 272 5.24 12.94 -20.83
CA VAL A 272 5.73 11.71 -20.16
C VAL A 272 5.47 10.48 -21.02
N SER A 273 4.33 10.41 -21.71
CA SER A 273 4.03 9.30 -22.61
C SER A 273 4.95 9.29 -23.84
N ILE A 274 5.34 10.45 -24.39
CA ILE A 274 6.33 10.52 -25.49
C ILE A 274 7.69 10.02 -25.01
N VAL A 275 8.23 10.60 -23.92
CA VAL A 275 9.57 10.26 -23.40
C VAL A 275 9.69 8.79 -22.99
N LEU A 276 8.60 8.18 -22.49
CA LEU A 276 8.55 6.75 -22.19
C LEU A 276 8.12 5.90 -23.39
N SER A 277 7.55 6.47 -24.45
CA SER A 277 7.25 5.76 -25.68
C SER A 277 8.50 5.44 -26.49
N ASP A 278 9.60 6.17 -26.37
CA ASP A 278 10.87 5.77 -27.01
C ASP A 278 11.37 4.39 -26.51
N ILE A 279 10.98 4.00 -25.28
CA ILE A 279 11.31 2.71 -24.66
C ILE A 279 10.41 1.57 -25.19
N LEU A 280 9.19 1.88 -25.63
CA LEU A 280 8.18 0.92 -26.12
C LEU A 280 8.08 0.89 -27.66
N GLY A 281 8.42 2.01 -28.30
CA GLY A 281 8.14 2.33 -29.69
C GLY A 281 9.07 1.63 -30.66
N THR A 282 10.27 1.26 -30.22
CA THR A 282 11.17 0.38 -30.97
C THR A 282 10.56 -1.01 -31.14
N SER A 283 10.19 -1.68 -30.04
CA SER A 283 9.45 -2.96 -30.08
C SER A 283 8.15 -2.84 -30.88
N MET A 284 7.31 -1.85 -30.59
CA MET A 284 6.01 -1.68 -31.26
C MET A 284 6.14 -1.36 -32.76
N MET A 285 7.13 -0.56 -33.18
CA MET A 285 7.38 -0.30 -34.60
C MET A 285 7.85 -1.58 -35.30
N ASN A 286 8.77 -2.35 -34.69
CA ASN A 286 9.22 -3.63 -35.25
C ASN A 286 8.06 -4.62 -35.45
N ILE A 287 7.14 -4.68 -34.49
CA ILE A 287 5.92 -5.51 -34.56
C ILE A 287 4.98 -5.05 -35.70
N ILE A 288 4.79 -3.74 -35.86
CA ILE A 288 3.98 -3.17 -36.95
C ILE A 288 4.64 -3.42 -38.30
N GLN A 289 5.95 -3.23 -38.41
CA GLN A 289 6.75 -3.51 -39.60
C GLN A 289 6.57 -4.97 -40.03
N GLN A 290 6.75 -5.94 -39.12
CA GLN A 290 6.55 -7.36 -39.42
C GLN A 290 5.10 -7.73 -39.73
N MET A 291 4.10 -7.05 -39.13
CA MET A 291 2.70 -7.25 -39.54
C MET A 291 2.44 -6.78 -40.98
N ILE A 292 3.09 -5.71 -41.41
CA ILE A 292 3.03 -5.24 -42.80
C ILE A 292 3.75 -6.26 -43.71
N ASP A 293 5.01 -6.58 -43.41
CA ASP A 293 5.83 -7.48 -44.24
C ASP A 293 5.21 -8.88 -44.39
N SER A 294 4.72 -9.48 -43.29
CA SER A 294 4.06 -10.80 -43.29
C SER A 294 2.62 -10.80 -43.80
N SER A 295 2.05 -9.63 -44.07
CA SER A 295 0.81 -9.47 -44.85
C SER A 295 1.14 -9.35 -46.35
N VAL A 296 2.13 -8.52 -46.71
CA VAL A 296 2.61 -8.37 -48.10
C VAL A 296 3.10 -9.72 -48.65
N SER A 297 3.85 -10.50 -47.87
CA SER A 297 4.35 -11.84 -48.25
C SER A 297 3.28 -12.94 -48.30
N LYS A 298 1.98 -12.59 -48.23
CA LYS A 298 0.83 -13.48 -48.45
C LYS A 298 -0.03 -13.04 -49.65
N PHE A 299 0.31 -11.91 -50.29
CA PHE A 299 -0.34 -11.37 -51.48
C PHE A 299 0.53 -11.45 -52.75
N PHE A 300 1.78 -11.91 -52.61
CA PHE A 300 2.73 -12.21 -53.69
C PHE A 300 3.25 -13.64 -53.54
#